data_AF-A0A920LXV3-F1
#
_entry.id   AF-A0A920LXV3-F1
#
_cell.length_a   1.000
_cell.length_b   1.000
_cell.length_c   1.000
_cell.angle_alpha   90.00
_cell.angle_beta   90.00
_cell.angle_gamma   90.00
#
_symmetry.space_group_name_H-M   'P 1'
#
loop_
_entity.id
_entity.type
_entity.pdbx_description
1 polymer ?
#
loop_
_entity_poly.entity_id
_entity_poly.type
_entity_poly.pdbx_seq_one_letter_code
_entity_poly.pdbx_strand_id
1 'polypeptide(L)'
;MKRSIFEIDSARKFSLGAEVSKIAKSRDFRVISTKSWFQNIKTLNGAELVFIDSGFFKGSRIFGFIQLYKERFLHFNSQLYFSELDPLIEQNPKFISGKNIFEDEIIIDLFMEKNQKILYEVKHSKKFRSGEIHYIDHPKFGMLVKLTKAQKEFSSADSAVIEDQ
;
A
#
# COMPACT_ATOMS: atom_id res chain seq x y z
N MET A 1 -9.61 24.99 -21.47
CA MET A 1 -9.03 23.68 -21.87
C MET A 1 -9.28 22.69 -20.74
N LYS A 2 -10.16 21.71 -20.92
CA LYS A 2 -10.51 20.70 -19.90
C LYS A 2 -9.26 19.86 -19.60
N ARG A 3 -8.75 19.95 -18.35
CA ARG A 3 -7.72 19.03 -17.86
C ARG A 3 -8.38 17.68 -17.60
N SER A 4 -7.89 16.61 -18.22
CA SER A 4 -8.28 15.25 -17.86
C SER A 4 -7.85 15.00 -16.42
N ILE A 5 -8.78 14.54 -15.60
CA ILE A 5 -8.59 14.30 -14.18
C ILE A 5 -7.85 12.96 -14.06
N PHE A 6 -6.78 12.96 -13.25
CA PHE A 6 -5.97 11.81 -12.82
C PHE A 6 -4.80 11.38 -13.72
N GLU A 7 -3.69 12.10 -13.59
CA GLU A 7 -2.37 11.44 -13.58
C GLU A 7 -2.24 10.61 -12.30
N ILE A 8 -1.45 9.53 -12.34
CA ILE A 8 -0.86 8.92 -11.14
C ILE A 8 -0.17 10.06 -10.39
N ASP A 9 -0.80 10.55 -9.32
CA ASP A 9 -0.33 11.76 -8.65
C ASP A 9 1.09 11.49 -8.15
N SER A 10 2.04 12.13 -8.83
CA SER A 10 3.41 12.27 -8.41
C SER A 10 3.38 13.07 -7.11
N ALA A 11 3.09 12.39 -5.99
CA ALA A 11 3.29 12.90 -4.66
C ALA A 11 4.65 13.61 -4.66
N ARG A 12 4.64 14.96 -4.61
CA ARG A 12 5.79 15.80 -5.02
C ARG A 12 7.07 15.56 -4.21
N LYS A 13 7.00 14.70 -3.19
CA LYS A 13 8.12 13.92 -2.65
C LYS A 13 7.63 12.50 -2.40
N PHE A 14 8.15 11.51 -3.13
CA PHE A 14 8.09 10.12 -2.69
C PHE A 14 8.67 10.07 -1.28
N SER A 15 7.83 9.78 -0.28
CA SER A 15 8.23 9.86 1.14
C SER A 15 9.37 8.90 1.48
N LEU A 16 9.63 7.92 0.59
CA LEU A 16 10.65 6.89 0.66
C LEU A 16 11.60 6.84 -0.56
N GLY A 17 11.64 7.86 -1.43
CA GLY A 17 12.44 7.81 -2.68
C GLY A 17 13.95 7.67 -2.44
N ALA A 18 14.45 8.30 -1.37
CA ALA A 18 15.86 8.20 -0.97
C ALA A 18 16.19 6.79 -0.45
N GLU A 19 15.29 6.18 0.32
CA GLU A 19 15.41 4.84 0.87
C GLU A 19 15.40 3.80 -0.25
N VAL A 20 14.47 3.91 -1.20
CA VAL A 20 14.43 3.08 -2.41
C VAL A 20 15.76 3.16 -3.17
N SER A 21 16.30 4.37 -3.35
CA SER A 21 17.57 4.58 -4.05
C SER A 21 18.77 3.97 -3.31
N LYS A 22 18.77 3.97 -1.97
CA LYS A 22 19.79 3.30 -1.16
C LYS A 22 19.69 1.79 -1.26
N ILE A 23 18.47 1.25 -1.17
CA ILE A 23 18.22 -0.20 -1.27
C ILE A 23 18.62 -0.72 -2.66
N ALA A 24 18.27 0.02 -3.72
CA ALA A 24 18.62 -0.36 -5.08
C ALA A 24 20.13 -0.42 -5.35
N LYS A 25 20.95 0.27 -4.54
CA LYS A 25 22.41 0.23 -4.60
C LYS A 25 23.03 -0.88 -3.73
N SER A 26 22.25 -1.48 -2.82
CA SER A 26 22.73 -2.58 -1.98
C SER A 26 22.89 -3.85 -2.81
N ARG A 27 23.85 -4.69 -2.45
CA ARG A 27 24.03 -6.03 -3.04
C ARG A 27 23.12 -7.07 -2.39
N ASP A 28 22.69 -6.82 -1.15
CA ASP A 28 21.96 -7.79 -0.34
C ASP A 28 20.44 -7.70 -0.51
N PHE A 29 19.96 -6.55 -1.02
CA PHE A 29 18.55 -6.27 -1.15
C PHE A 29 18.18 -5.88 -2.58
N ARG A 30 16.92 -6.15 -2.94
CA ARG A 30 16.35 -5.73 -4.20
C ARG A 30 14.95 -5.17 -3.97
N VAL A 31 14.68 -4.02 -4.58
CA VAL A 31 13.34 -3.42 -4.54
C VAL A 31 12.42 -4.25 -5.43
N ILE A 32 11.38 -4.84 -4.82
CA ILE A 32 10.39 -5.67 -5.52
C ILE A 32 9.24 -4.79 -6.04
N SER A 33 8.74 -3.87 -5.22
CA SER A 33 7.66 -2.95 -5.58
C SER A 33 7.69 -1.71 -4.70
N THR A 34 7.04 -0.64 -5.13
CA THR A 34 6.82 0.58 -4.35
C THR A 34 5.43 1.10 -4.62
N LYS A 35 4.67 1.42 -3.57
CA LYS A 35 3.32 1.97 -3.65
C LYS A 35 3.20 3.18 -2.74
N SER A 36 2.36 4.13 -3.12
CA SER A 36 2.04 5.31 -2.32
C SER A 36 0.65 5.80 -2.72
N TRP A 37 -0.17 6.13 -1.74
CA TRP A 37 -1.52 6.65 -1.95
C TRP A 37 -1.95 7.47 -0.73
N PHE A 38 -3.04 8.20 -0.86
CA PHE A 38 -3.73 8.87 0.23
C PHE A 38 -4.97 8.07 0.59
N GLN A 39 -5.29 8.01 1.88
CA GLN A 39 -6.51 7.36 2.36
C GLN A 39 -7.01 8.01 3.65
N ASN A 40 -8.33 7.94 3.85
CA ASN A 40 -8.93 8.37 5.10
C ASN A 40 -8.70 7.34 6.21
N ILE A 41 -8.28 7.79 7.39
CA ILE A 41 -8.07 6.91 8.54
C ILE A 41 -9.31 6.92 9.44
N LYS A 42 -9.98 5.77 9.52
CA LYS A 42 -11.18 5.54 10.32
C LYS A 42 -10.84 4.83 11.64
N THR A 43 -11.83 4.65 12.53
CA THR A 43 -11.70 3.78 13.72
C THR A 43 -11.69 2.31 13.30
N LEU A 44 -11.37 1.39 14.22
CA LEU A 44 -11.25 -0.04 13.91
C LEU A 44 -12.49 -0.61 13.20
N ASN A 45 -13.68 -0.25 13.67
CA ASN A 45 -14.95 -0.74 13.12
C ASN A 45 -15.23 -0.24 11.69
N GLY A 46 -14.67 0.91 11.32
CA GLY A 46 -14.81 1.47 9.97
C GLY A 46 -13.58 1.24 9.09
N ALA A 47 -12.57 0.54 9.57
CA ALA A 47 -11.28 0.44 8.91
C ALA A 47 -11.30 -0.57 7.78
N GLU A 48 -10.85 -0.13 6.61
CA GLU A 48 -10.93 -0.91 5.38
C GLU A 48 -9.66 -1.73 5.15
N LEU A 49 -9.84 -2.91 4.55
CA LEU A 49 -8.73 -3.73 4.07
C LEU A 49 -8.33 -3.26 2.68
N VAL A 50 -7.12 -2.73 2.57
CA VAL A 50 -6.52 -2.32 1.32
C VAL A 50 -5.68 -3.47 0.78
N PHE A 51 -6.04 -3.95 -0.41
CA PHE A 51 -5.27 -4.96 -1.12
C PHE A 51 -4.01 -4.32 -1.73
N ILE A 52 -2.87 -4.95 -1.49
CA ILE A 52 -1.60 -4.60 -2.13
C ILE A 52 -1.03 -5.82 -2.82
N ASP A 53 -0.41 -5.59 -3.97
CA ASP A 53 0.21 -6.63 -4.78
C ASP A 53 1.46 -6.10 -5.48
N SER A 54 2.58 -6.78 -5.33
CA SER A 54 3.82 -6.46 -6.02
C SER A 54 3.78 -6.78 -7.52
N GLY A 55 2.86 -7.64 -7.95
CA GLY A 55 2.98 -8.38 -9.20
C GLY A 55 4.12 -9.41 -9.14
N PHE A 56 4.24 -10.24 -10.16
CA PHE A 56 5.35 -11.18 -10.26
C PHE A 56 6.66 -10.48 -10.61
N PHE A 57 7.69 -10.78 -9.82
CA PHE A 57 9.03 -10.27 -9.99
C PHE A 57 10.04 -11.40 -9.83
N LYS A 58 10.74 -11.75 -10.92
CA LYS A 58 11.62 -12.94 -10.99
C LYS A 58 10.98 -14.22 -10.44
N GLY A 59 9.69 -14.40 -10.72
CA GLY A 59 8.95 -15.59 -10.31
C GLY A 59 8.38 -15.56 -8.91
N SER A 60 8.67 -14.55 -8.08
CA SER A 60 8.03 -14.38 -6.78
C SER A 60 6.97 -13.27 -6.81
N ARG A 61 5.93 -13.37 -5.98
CA ARG A 61 4.91 -12.33 -5.81
C ARG A 61 4.62 -12.15 -4.33
N ILE A 62 4.46 -10.90 -3.90
CA ILE A 62 4.05 -10.53 -2.56
C ILE A 62 2.72 -9.80 -2.68
N PHE A 63 1.68 -10.36 -2.06
CA PHE A 63 0.35 -9.80 -2.12
C PHE A 63 -0.40 -10.02 -0.82
N GLY A 64 -1.48 -9.28 -0.62
CA GLY A 64 -2.34 -9.46 0.55
C GLY A 64 -2.94 -8.14 0.98
N PHE A 65 -3.26 -8.04 2.26
CA PHE A 65 -4.02 -6.93 2.79
C PHE A 65 -3.24 -6.17 3.85
N ILE A 66 -3.47 -4.88 3.85
CA ILE A 66 -3.11 -4.01 4.95
C ILE A 66 -4.37 -3.33 5.49
N GLN A 67 -4.38 -3.06 6.78
CA GLN A 67 -5.43 -2.32 7.44
C GLN A 67 -4.80 -1.21 8.26
N LEU A 68 -5.38 -0.02 8.14
CA LEU A 68 -4.92 1.16 8.84
C LEU A 68 -6.10 1.79 9.56
N TYR A 69 -5.95 2.00 10.86
CA TYR A 69 -7.00 2.58 11.68
C TYR A 69 -6.42 3.39 12.82
N LYS A 70 -7.23 4.30 13.36
CA LYS A 70 -6.83 5.14 14.47
C LYS A 70 -7.82 5.03 15.62
N GLU A 71 -7.28 4.70 16.78
CA GLU A 71 -7.92 4.75 18.09
C GLU A 71 -7.17 5.81 18.93
N ARG A 72 -6.68 5.45 20.12
CA ARG A 72 -5.68 6.25 20.84
C ARG A 72 -4.35 6.39 20.07
N PHE A 73 -4.02 5.39 19.26
CA PHE A 73 -2.81 5.36 18.43
C PHE A 73 -3.15 5.05 16.97
N LEU A 74 -2.20 5.27 16.06
CA LEU A 74 -2.30 4.78 14.69
C LEU A 74 -1.87 3.31 14.68
N HIS A 75 -2.71 2.44 14.14
CA HIS A 75 -2.45 1.02 14.05
C HIS A 75 -2.32 0.61 12.59
N PHE A 76 -1.35 -0.26 12.34
CA PHE A 76 -1.14 -0.92 11.07
C PHE A 76 -1.20 -2.42 11.29
N ASN A 77 -2.11 -3.07 10.58
CA ASN A 77 -2.16 -4.51 10.46
C ASN A 77 -1.80 -4.89 9.03
N SER A 78 -1.12 -6.02 8.85
CA SER A 78 -0.93 -6.62 7.54
C SER A 78 -1.08 -8.13 7.60
N GLN A 79 -1.66 -8.68 6.54
CA GLN A 79 -1.66 -10.11 6.23
C GLN A 79 -1.13 -10.24 4.80
N LEU A 80 0.13 -10.63 4.68
CA LEU A 80 0.83 -10.73 3.40
C LEU A 80 1.18 -12.18 3.10
N TYR A 81 1.18 -12.52 1.82
CA TYR A 81 1.54 -13.82 1.30
C TYR A 81 2.75 -13.65 0.39
N PHE A 82 3.70 -14.57 0.52
CA PHE A 82 4.78 -14.74 -0.44
C PHE A 82 4.50 -16.00 -1.24
N SER A 83 4.40 -15.86 -2.56
CA SER A 83 4.25 -16.97 -3.49
C SER A 83 5.37 -17.00 -4.51
N GLU A 84 5.58 -18.18 -5.08
CA GLU A 84 6.44 -18.40 -6.23
C GLU A 84 5.65 -19.05 -7.35
N LEU A 85 6.01 -18.72 -8.59
CA LEU A 85 5.44 -19.35 -9.78
C LEU A 85 5.67 -20.85 -9.73
N ASP A 86 4.60 -21.58 -9.93
CA ASP A 86 4.62 -23.04 -10.04
C ASP A 86 3.67 -23.44 -11.18
N PRO A 87 4.17 -23.52 -12.42
CA PRO A 87 3.35 -23.84 -13.59
C PRO A 87 2.68 -25.22 -13.51
N LEU A 88 3.20 -26.11 -12.66
CA LEU A 88 2.77 -27.50 -12.55
C LEU A 88 1.58 -27.70 -11.61
N ILE A 89 1.28 -26.71 -10.76
CA ILE A 89 0.14 -26.76 -9.86
C ILE A 89 -1.11 -26.26 -10.60
N GLU A 90 -2.14 -27.08 -10.64
CA GLU A 90 -3.48 -26.64 -11.04
C GLU A 90 -4.14 -25.92 -9.85
N GLN A 91 -4.47 -24.64 -10.02
CA GLN A 91 -5.04 -23.82 -8.96
C GLN A 91 -6.52 -23.60 -9.16
N ASN A 92 -7.29 -23.82 -8.10
CA ASN A 92 -8.67 -23.39 -8.07
C ASN A 92 -8.72 -21.86 -7.88
N PRO A 93 -9.57 -21.15 -8.62
CA PRO A 93 -9.79 -19.72 -8.43
C PRO A 93 -10.04 -19.39 -6.96
N LYS A 94 -9.33 -18.38 -6.45
CA LYS A 94 -9.53 -17.89 -5.09
C LYS A 94 -9.90 -16.43 -5.16
N PHE A 95 -11.20 -16.18 -5.15
CA PHE A 95 -11.75 -14.84 -5.11
C PHE A 95 -11.60 -14.25 -3.73
N ILE A 96 -11.02 -13.05 -3.68
CA ILE A 96 -11.00 -12.19 -2.52
C ILE A 96 -11.77 -10.92 -2.84
N SER A 97 -12.52 -10.42 -1.86
CA SER A 97 -13.12 -9.09 -1.91
C SER A 97 -12.38 -8.14 -0.98
N GLY A 98 -12.29 -6.88 -1.36
CA GLY A 98 -11.67 -5.84 -0.56
C GLY A 98 -11.70 -4.52 -1.30
N LYS A 99 -10.86 -3.58 -0.87
CA LYS A 99 -10.65 -2.33 -1.59
C LYS A 99 -9.26 -2.27 -2.18
N ASN A 100 -9.15 -1.67 -3.36
CA ASN A 100 -7.84 -1.35 -3.93
C ASN A 100 -7.30 -0.06 -3.27
N ILE A 101 -6.11 0.37 -3.69
CA ILE A 101 -5.48 1.63 -3.25
C ILE A 101 -6.27 2.90 -3.65
N PHE A 102 -7.28 2.77 -4.50
CA PHE A 102 -8.18 3.83 -4.96
C PHE A 102 -9.54 3.80 -4.23
N GLU A 103 -9.65 3.01 -3.16
CA GLU A 103 -10.87 2.80 -2.36
C GLU A 103 -12.04 2.12 -3.11
N ASP A 104 -11.82 1.63 -4.33
CA ASP A 104 -12.83 0.89 -5.10
C ASP A 104 -12.99 -0.52 -4.54
N GLU A 105 -14.24 -0.99 -4.46
CA GLU A 105 -14.50 -2.41 -4.21
C GLU A 105 -14.00 -3.25 -5.37
N ILE A 106 -13.18 -4.25 -5.04
CA ILE A 106 -12.57 -5.16 -6.00
C ILE A 106 -12.87 -6.60 -5.60
N ILE A 107 -13.17 -7.41 -6.60
CA ILE A 107 -13.15 -8.87 -6.50
C ILE A 107 -11.99 -9.33 -7.37
N ILE A 108 -10.99 -9.96 -6.75
CA ILE A 108 -9.79 -10.43 -7.44
C ILE A 108 -9.69 -11.93 -7.26
N ASP A 109 -9.53 -12.67 -8.36
CA ASP A 109 -8.98 -14.01 -8.27
C ASP A 109 -7.46 -13.91 -8.07
N LEU A 110 -7.00 -14.37 -6.91
CA LEU A 110 -5.59 -14.35 -6.54
C LEU A 110 -4.69 -15.12 -7.52
N PHE A 111 -5.24 -16.12 -8.21
CA PHE A 111 -4.47 -17.04 -9.05
C PHE A 111 -4.68 -16.85 -10.56
N MET A 112 -5.52 -15.89 -10.96
CA MET A 112 -5.93 -15.68 -12.36
C MET A 112 -4.78 -15.49 -13.35
N GLU A 113 -3.70 -14.80 -12.96
CA GLU A 113 -2.61 -14.51 -13.89
C GLU A 113 -1.73 -15.73 -14.16
N LYS A 114 -1.31 -16.42 -13.09
CA LYS A 114 -0.34 -17.50 -13.15
C LYS A 114 -0.50 -18.45 -11.96
N ASN A 115 -0.31 -19.73 -12.24
CA ASN A 115 -0.19 -20.77 -11.22
C ASN A 115 1.01 -20.47 -10.31
N GLN A 116 0.77 -20.48 -9.00
CA GLN A 116 1.76 -20.08 -8.01
C GLN A 116 1.55 -20.79 -6.68
N LYS A 117 2.63 -21.25 -6.03
CA LYS A 117 2.54 -21.83 -4.70
C LYS A 117 2.70 -20.74 -3.64
N ILE A 118 1.74 -20.61 -2.73
CA ILE A 118 1.94 -19.79 -1.52
C ILE A 118 2.92 -20.54 -0.61
N LEU A 119 4.06 -19.91 -0.32
CA LEU A 119 5.11 -20.49 0.52
C LEU A 119 5.05 -19.98 1.94
N TYR A 120 4.65 -18.71 2.13
CA TYR A 120 4.58 -18.08 3.44
C TYR A 120 3.36 -17.17 3.58
N GLU A 121 2.83 -17.13 4.79
CA GLU A 121 1.83 -16.17 5.23
C GLU A 121 2.39 -15.40 6.43
N VAL A 122 2.33 -14.08 6.38
CA VAL A 122 2.89 -13.16 7.36
C VAL A 122 1.81 -12.25 7.89
N LYS A 123 1.44 -12.44 9.15
CA LYS A 123 0.55 -11.54 9.89
C LYS A 123 1.37 -10.65 10.80
N HIS A 124 1.16 -9.36 10.69
CA HIS A 124 1.84 -8.37 11.53
C HIS A 124 0.85 -7.33 12.03
N SER A 125 0.99 -6.92 13.28
CA SER A 125 0.23 -5.82 13.86
C SER A 125 1.16 -4.95 14.68
N LYS A 126 1.13 -3.64 14.44
CA LYS A 126 2.02 -2.69 15.11
C LYS A 126 1.40 -1.32 15.24
N LYS A 127 1.75 -0.62 16.32
CA LYS A 127 1.46 0.80 16.51
C LYS A 127 2.46 1.64 15.73
N PHE A 128 1.96 2.58 14.97
CA PHE A 128 2.74 3.48 14.15
C PHE A 128 2.77 4.88 14.76
N ARG A 129 3.88 5.57 14.54
CA ARG A 129 4.02 7.01 14.77
C ARG A 129 4.11 7.69 13.42
N SER A 130 3.39 8.80 13.27
CA SER A 130 3.39 9.52 12.00
C SER A 130 4.77 10.14 11.73
N GLY A 131 5.25 10.01 10.49
CA GLY A 131 6.55 10.52 10.05
C GLY A 131 7.72 9.54 10.20
N GLU A 132 7.57 8.50 11.01
CA GLU A 132 8.60 7.47 11.21
C GLU A 132 8.52 6.36 10.14
N ILE A 133 9.68 5.77 9.83
CA ILE A 133 9.78 4.58 8.98
C ILE A 133 9.67 3.35 9.88
N HIS A 134 8.77 2.45 9.52
CA HIS A 134 8.58 1.16 10.17
C HIS A 134 8.97 0.03 9.24
N TYR A 135 9.65 -0.95 9.80
CA TYR A 135 10.11 -2.15 9.12
C TYR A 135 9.20 -3.31 9.50
N ILE A 136 8.81 -4.10 8.50
CA ILE A 136 8.18 -5.40 8.65
C ILE A 136 9.11 -6.39 8.00
N ASP A 137 9.68 -7.26 8.83
CA ASP A 137 10.73 -8.16 8.42
C ASP A 137 10.22 -9.60 8.30
N HIS A 138 10.65 -10.29 7.26
CA HIS A 138 10.41 -11.70 7.03
C HIS A 138 11.64 -12.31 6.36
N PRO A 139 12.05 -13.56 6.66
CA PRO A 139 13.26 -14.17 6.12
C PRO A 139 13.37 -14.20 4.57
N LYS A 140 12.26 -14.00 3.86
CA LYS A 140 12.21 -13.97 2.38
C LYS A 140 11.95 -12.59 1.79
N PHE A 141 11.42 -11.64 2.56
CA PHE A 141 11.12 -10.29 2.07
C PHE A 141 11.02 -9.30 3.23
N GLY A 142 11.36 -8.05 2.98
CA GLY A 142 11.13 -6.95 3.90
C GLY A 142 10.15 -5.94 3.32
N MET A 143 9.42 -5.23 4.18
CA MET A 143 8.58 -4.11 3.80
C MET A 143 8.91 -2.87 4.64
N LEU A 144 9.07 -1.74 3.96
CA LEU A 144 9.19 -0.42 4.59
C LEU A 144 7.88 0.32 4.46
N VAL A 145 7.38 0.84 5.58
CA VAL A 145 6.13 1.58 5.64
C VAL A 145 6.37 2.90 6.35
N LYS A 146 5.91 4.00 5.74
CA LYS A 146 5.92 5.33 6.33
C LYS A 146 4.56 5.97 6.18
N LEU A 147 4.01 6.44 7.30
CA LEU A 147 2.69 7.06 7.34
C LEU A 147 2.82 8.53 7.73
N THR A 148 2.45 9.42 6.82
CA THR A 148 2.47 10.87 7.04
C THR A 148 1.06 11.42 6.93
N LYS A 149 0.70 12.35 7.82
CA LYS A 149 -0.54 13.11 7.66
C LYS A 149 -0.45 13.89 6.34
N ALA A 150 -1.48 13.80 5.51
CA ALA A 150 -1.61 14.67 4.36
C ALA A 150 -1.80 16.11 4.84
N GLN A 151 -1.03 17.06 4.29
CA GLN A 151 -1.30 18.47 4.50
C GLN A 151 -2.47 18.84 3.59
N LYS A 152 -3.59 19.25 4.19
CA LYS A 152 -4.66 19.89 3.44
C LYS A 152 -4.17 21.31 3.16
N GLU A 153 -3.68 21.57 1.96
CA GLU A 153 -3.48 22.95 1.51
C GLU A 153 -4.88 23.57 1.41
N PHE A 154 -5.28 24.29 2.46
CA PHE A 154 -6.38 25.23 2.33
C PHE A 154 -5.87 26.34 1.41
N SER A 155 -6.22 26.26 0.14
CA SER A 155 -6.18 27.45 -0.72
C SER A 155 -7.12 28.47 -0.09
N SER A 156 -6.56 29.41 0.66
CA SER A 156 -7.21 30.62 1.11
C SER A 156 -7.52 31.48 -0.12
N ALA A 157 -8.57 31.11 -0.84
CA ALA A 157 -9.16 31.90 -1.93
C ALA A 157 -10.63 32.31 -1.62
N ASP A 158 -11.16 31.95 -0.45
CA ASP A 158 -12.51 32.32 -0.01
C ASP A 158 -12.52 33.35 1.13
N SER A 159 -11.45 34.14 1.28
CA SER A 159 -11.40 35.29 2.19
C SER A 159 -11.18 36.57 1.42
N ALA A 160 -12.08 36.87 0.49
CA ALA A 160 -12.15 38.18 -0.15
C ALA A 160 -13.58 38.51 -0.63
N VAL A 161 -14.60 38.32 0.20
CA VAL A 161 -15.85 39.12 0.09
C VAL A 161 -16.48 39.28 1.48
N ILE A 162 -16.01 40.26 2.25
CA ILE A 162 -16.85 40.98 3.23
C ILE A 162 -16.59 42.47 3.01
N GLU A 163 -17.65 43.14 2.56
CA GLU A 163 -18.04 44.56 2.68
C GLU A 163 -17.04 45.67 2.31
N ASP A 164 -17.43 46.48 1.31
CA ASP A 164 -17.91 47.84 1.60
C ASP A 164 -18.79 48.38 0.46
N GLN A 165 -20.00 48.81 0.86
CA GLN A 165 -20.90 49.87 0.34
C GLN A 165 -21.22 50.00 -1.15
#